data_AF-A0A2V7EUU5-F1
#
_entry.id   AF-A0A2V7EUU5-F1
#
_cell.length_a   1.000
_cell.length_b   1.000
_cell.length_c   1.000
_cell.angle_alpha   90.00
_cell.angle_beta   90.00
_cell.angle_gamma   90.00
#
_symmetry.space_group_name_H-M   'P 1'
#
loop_
_entity.id
_entity.type
_entity.pdbx_description
1 polymer ?
#
loop_
_entity_poly.entity_id
_entity_poly.type
_entity_poly.pdbx_seq_one_letter_code
_entity_poly.pdbx_strand_id
1 'polypeptide(L)'
;MQATARALGWDRSTVTQRLKGLGFRALVESGGDRRKAALTLAGDPALGRAVELKLSEYHEHLLRAVAGFDSAEAALAACRRRFKNLPERHFRSLEFLVRQHFERRPPSARV
;
A
#
# COMPACT_ATOMS: atom_id res chain seq x y z
N MET A 1 3.86 1.28 -16.96
CA MET A 1 3.48 -0.08 -16.47
C MET A 1 3.65 -1.18 -17.51
N GLN A 2 3.16 -1.04 -18.75
CA GLN A 2 3.26 -2.13 -19.74
C GLN A 2 4.70 -2.40 -20.22
N ALA A 3 5.53 -1.37 -20.38
CA ALA A 3 6.96 -1.54 -20.66
C ALA A 3 7.69 -2.32 -19.55
N THR A 4 7.45 -1.97 -18.28
CA THR A 4 7.99 -2.69 -17.11
C THR A 4 7.54 -4.14 -17.05
N ALA A 5 6.26 -4.40 -17.33
CA ALA A 5 5.70 -5.75 -17.39
C ALA A 5 6.42 -6.61 -18.44
N ARG A 6 6.61 -6.08 -19.66
CA ARG A 6 7.36 -6.75 -20.72
C ARG A 6 8.82 -7.01 -20.33
N ALA A 7 9.51 -6.00 -19.79
CA ALA A 7 10.91 -6.11 -19.39
C ALA A 7 11.14 -7.16 -18.29
N LEU A 8 10.16 -7.35 -17.39
CA LEU A 8 10.23 -8.32 -16.28
C LEU A 8 9.61 -9.68 -16.61
N GLY A 9 9.02 -9.86 -17.80
CA GLY A 9 8.29 -11.08 -18.15
C GLY A 9 7.07 -11.34 -17.24
N TRP A 10 6.49 -10.28 -16.66
CA TRP A 10 5.34 -10.38 -15.76
C TRP A 10 4.09 -9.78 -16.39
N ASP A 11 2.91 -10.21 -15.94
CA ASP A 11 1.69 -9.49 -16.26
C ASP A 11 1.64 -8.13 -15.53
N ARG A 12 0.88 -7.19 -16.08
CA ARG A 12 0.73 -5.83 -15.55
C ARG A 12 0.19 -5.82 -14.11
N SER A 13 -0.70 -6.74 -13.75
CA SER A 13 -1.31 -6.80 -12.41
C SER A 13 -0.25 -7.21 -11.39
N THR A 14 0.55 -8.23 -11.70
CA THR A 14 1.66 -8.68 -10.86
C THR A 14 2.67 -7.57 -10.62
N VAL A 15 3.06 -6.82 -11.66
CA VAL A 15 3.97 -5.67 -11.48
C VAL A 15 3.34 -4.62 -10.55
N THR A 16 2.06 -4.29 -10.78
CA THR A 16 1.36 -3.28 -9.97
C THR A 16 1.28 -3.70 -8.50
N GLN A 17 0.94 -4.96 -8.22
CA GLN A 17 0.82 -5.47 -6.85
C GLN A 17 2.16 -5.52 -6.14
N ARG A 18 3.23 -5.93 -6.84
CA ARG A 18 4.59 -5.89 -6.28
C ARG A 18 5.03 -4.47 -5.93
N LEU A 19 4.78 -3.49 -6.80
CA LEU A 19 5.08 -2.09 -6.52
C LEU A 19 4.28 -1.55 -5.33
N LYS A 20 2.98 -1.88 -5.22
CA LYS A 20 2.18 -1.55 -4.03
C LYS A 20 2.79 -2.14 -2.77
N GLY A 21 3.20 -3.40 -2.80
CA GLY A 21 3.82 -4.07 -1.66
C GLY A 21 5.12 -3.42 -1.20
N LEU A 22 5.97 -3.01 -2.14
CA LEU A 22 7.17 -2.22 -1.83
C LEU A 22 6.81 -0.86 -1.22
N GLY A 23 5.81 -0.19 -1.78
CA GLY A 23 5.27 1.05 -1.24
C GLY A 23 4.79 0.91 0.21
N PHE A 24 3.93 -0.08 0.48
CA PHE A 24 3.42 -0.33 1.82
C PHE A 24 4.54 -0.63 2.82
N ARG A 25 5.52 -1.46 2.42
CA ARG A 25 6.68 -1.75 3.26
C ARG A 25 7.45 -0.48 3.61
N ALA A 26 7.79 0.36 2.62
CA ALA A 26 8.54 1.58 2.85
C ALA A 26 7.78 2.58 3.74
N LEU A 27 6.45 2.66 3.63
CA LEU A 27 5.63 3.47 4.53
C LEU A 27 5.69 2.98 5.98
N VAL A 28 5.67 1.66 6.20
CA VAL A 28 5.80 1.10 7.55
C VAL A 28 7.20 1.37 8.11
N GLU A 29 8.25 1.09 7.35
CA GLU A 29 9.65 1.28 7.77
C GLU A 29 10.02 2.76 8.03
N SER A 30 9.32 3.69 7.39
CA SER A 30 9.48 5.14 7.61
C SER A 30 8.61 5.71 8.72
N GLY A 31 7.82 4.90 9.42
CA GLY A 31 6.88 5.39 10.45
C GLY A 31 5.73 6.22 9.88
N GLY A 32 5.40 6.04 8.59
CA GLY A 32 4.37 6.79 7.88
C GLY A 32 4.85 8.08 7.22
N ASP A 33 6.13 8.44 7.32
CA ASP A 33 6.73 9.57 6.60
C ASP A 33 6.83 9.23 5.09
N ARG A 34 5.90 9.80 4.32
CA ARG A 34 5.79 9.57 2.88
C ARG A 34 7.01 10.07 2.10
N ARG A 35 7.60 11.20 2.52
CA ARG A 35 8.76 11.78 1.85
C ARG A 35 9.98 10.91 2.08
N LYS A 36 10.20 10.47 3.33
CA LYS A 36 11.28 9.54 3.68
C LYS A 36 11.12 8.21 2.93
N ALA A 37 9.94 7.60 2.96
CA ALA A 37 9.66 6.37 2.22
C ALA A 37 9.92 6.51 0.71
N ALA A 38 9.49 7.62 0.12
CA ALA A 38 9.66 7.89 -1.30
C ALA A 38 11.13 8.03 -1.70
N LEU A 39 11.93 8.77 -0.92
CA LEU A 39 13.36 8.91 -1.17
C LEU A 39 14.09 7.56 -1.06
N THR A 40 13.76 6.75 -0.05
CA THR A 40 14.32 5.39 0.09
C THR A 40 13.96 4.50 -1.09
N LEU A 41 12.71 4.54 -1.57
CA LEU A 41 12.27 3.74 -2.72
C LEU A 41 12.82 4.23 -4.05
N ALA A 42 13.01 5.54 -4.20
CA ALA A 42 13.45 6.14 -5.44
C ALA A 42 14.90 5.76 -5.76
N GLY A 43 15.77 5.65 -4.75
CA GLY A 43 17.21 5.44 -4.90
C GLY A 43 17.95 6.65 -5.48
N ASP A 44 17.29 7.39 -6.37
CA ASP A 44 17.67 8.68 -6.91
C ASP A 44 16.78 9.80 -6.30
N PRO A 45 17.36 10.78 -5.59
CA PRO A 45 16.62 11.91 -5.03
C PRO A 45 15.81 12.71 -6.07
N ALA A 46 16.26 12.78 -7.33
CA ALA A 46 15.55 13.49 -8.39
C ALA A 46 14.18 12.87 -8.71
N LEU A 47 14.03 11.57 -8.46
CA LEU A 47 12.78 10.84 -8.66
C LEU A 47 11.87 10.87 -7.41
N GLY A 48 12.36 11.37 -6.28
CA GLY A 48 11.69 11.30 -4.98
C GLY A 48 10.25 11.83 -5.02
N ARG A 49 10.02 12.98 -5.67
CA ARG A 49 8.67 13.57 -5.77
C ARG A 49 7.70 12.71 -6.57
N ALA A 50 8.15 12.14 -7.70
CA ALA A 50 7.32 11.27 -8.52
C ALA A 50 6.96 9.98 -7.76
N VAL A 51 7.91 9.41 -7.03
CA VAL A 51 7.68 8.23 -6.19
C VAL A 51 6.74 8.55 -5.03
N GLU A 52 6.85 9.72 -4.39
CA GLU A 52 5.97 10.16 -3.30
C GLU A 52 4.52 10.28 -3.75
N LEU A 53 4.28 10.88 -4.92
CA LEU A 53 2.95 10.96 -5.51
C LEU A 53 2.37 9.55 -5.72
N LYS A 54 3.17 8.65 -6.31
CA LYS A 54 2.70 7.28 -6.57
C LYS A 54 2.45 6.48 -5.30
N LEU A 55 3.30 6.68 -4.29
CA LEU A 55 3.16 6.06 -2.98
C LEU A 55 1.86 6.51 -2.29
N SER A 56 1.54 7.81 -2.40
CA SER A 56 0.32 8.40 -1.86
C SER A 56 -0.92 7.78 -2.53
N GLU A 57 -0.94 7.66 -3.87
CA GLU A 57 -2.04 7.01 -4.60
C GLU A 57 -2.26 5.55 -4.14
N TYR A 58 -1.19 4.79 -3.92
CA TYR A 58 -1.29 3.41 -3.45
C TYR A 58 -1.84 3.32 -2.04
N HIS A 59 -1.39 4.18 -1.14
CA HIS A 59 -1.88 4.22 0.24
C HIS A 59 -3.33 4.65 0.28
N GLU A 60 -3.72 5.71 -0.43
CA GLU A 60 -5.11 6.14 -0.51
C GLU A 60 -6.02 5.08 -1.11
N HIS A 61 -5.57 4.35 -2.14
CA HIS A 61 -6.34 3.23 -2.68
C HIS A 61 -6.55 2.15 -1.62
N LEU A 62 -5.54 1.84 -0.79
CA LEU A 62 -5.73 0.92 0.33
C LEU A 62 -6.79 1.45 1.29
N LEU A 63 -6.69 2.72 1.71
CA LEU A 63 -7.66 3.32 2.65
C LEU A 63 -9.08 3.32 2.08
N ARG A 64 -9.27 3.72 0.82
CA ARG A 64 -10.58 3.66 0.15
C ARG A 64 -11.11 2.23 0.05
N ALA A 65 -10.24 1.24 -0.13
CA ALA A 65 -10.65 -0.15 -0.21
C ALA A 65 -11.11 -0.70 1.15
N VAL A 66 -10.70 -0.11 2.27
CA VAL A 66 -11.04 -0.58 3.63
C VAL A 66 -12.02 0.32 4.38
N ALA A 67 -12.32 1.51 3.87
CA ALA A 67 -13.14 2.52 4.55
C ALA A 67 -14.56 2.03 4.92
N GLY A 68 -15.15 1.15 4.11
CA GLY A 68 -16.51 0.64 4.29
C GLY A 68 -16.65 -0.54 5.26
N PHE A 69 -15.58 -0.95 5.94
CA PHE A 69 -15.64 -2.04 6.93
C PHE A 69 -15.72 -1.49 8.35
N ASP A 70 -16.36 -2.25 9.22
CA ASP A 70 -16.56 -1.89 10.63
C ASP A 70 -15.39 -2.34 11.53
N SER A 71 -14.52 -3.22 11.04
CA SER A 71 -13.36 -3.71 11.79
C SER A 71 -12.16 -3.96 10.88
N ALA A 72 -10.96 -3.89 11.48
CA ALA A 72 -9.72 -4.22 10.80
C ALA A 72 -9.75 -5.66 10.26
N GLU A 73 -10.24 -6.64 11.03
CA GLU A 73 -10.27 -8.05 10.61
C GLU A 73 -11.17 -8.28 9.38
N ALA A 74 -12.35 -7.63 9.32
CA ALA A 74 -13.23 -7.71 8.15
C ALA A 74 -12.57 -7.08 6.92
N ALA A 75 -11.89 -5.94 7.08
CA ALA A 75 -11.13 -5.30 6.03
C ALA A 75 -9.96 -6.17 5.53
N LEU A 76 -9.21 -6.80 6.43
CA LEU A 76 -8.07 -7.68 6.10
C LEU A 76 -8.52 -8.90 5.30
N ALA A 77 -9.62 -9.53 5.69
CA ALA A 77 -10.22 -10.65 4.95
C ALA A 77 -10.61 -10.23 3.52
N ALA A 78 -11.16 -9.02 3.34
CA ALA A 78 -11.44 -8.47 2.02
C ALA A 78 -10.15 -8.15 1.23
N CYS A 79 -9.12 -7.62 1.90
CA CYS A 79 -7.82 -7.34 1.29
C CYS A 79 -7.14 -8.60 0.75
N ARG A 80 -7.20 -9.75 1.45
CA ARG A 80 -6.65 -11.02 0.93
C ARG A 80 -7.23 -11.41 -0.43
N ARG A 81 -8.52 -11.16 -0.64
CA ARG A 81 -9.20 -11.40 -1.94
C ARG A 81 -8.81 -10.37 -3.00
N ARG A 82 -8.77 -9.09 -2.62
CA ARG A 82 -8.54 -7.96 -3.53
C ARG A 82 -7.08 -7.80 -3.97
N PHE A 83 -6.14 -8.17 -3.11
CA PHE A 83 -4.69 -8.09 -3.31
C PHE A 83 -4.08 -9.48 -3.50
N LYS A 84 -4.78 -10.40 -4.17
CA LYS A 84 -4.38 -11.81 -4.32
C LYS A 84 -2.98 -12.07 -4.91
N ASN A 85 -2.42 -11.12 -5.67
CA ASN A 85 -1.08 -11.23 -6.26
C ASN A 85 -0.02 -10.42 -5.46
N LEU A 86 -0.37 -9.92 -4.28
CA LEU A 86 0.57 -9.27 -3.38
C LEU A 86 1.40 -10.36 -2.66
N PRO A 87 2.74 -10.34 -2.73
CA PRO A 87 3.55 -11.33 -2.02
C PRO A 87 3.29 -11.31 -0.50
N GLU A 88 3.19 -12.47 0.14
CA GLU A 88 2.84 -12.59 1.57
C GLU A 88 3.75 -11.74 2.49
N ARG A 89 5.05 -11.65 2.17
CA ARG A 89 6.01 -10.79 2.89
C ARG A 89 5.60 -9.30 2.92
N HIS A 90 4.88 -8.83 1.91
CA HIS A 90 4.37 -7.45 1.83
C HIS A 90 2.94 -7.35 2.38
N PHE A 91 2.22 -8.48 2.53
CA PHE A 91 0.92 -8.50 3.15
C PHE A 91 0.99 -8.07 4.62
N ARG A 92 2.07 -8.40 5.34
CA ARG A 92 2.31 -7.90 6.72
C ARG A 92 2.31 -6.37 6.80
N SER A 93 2.92 -5.70 5.82
CA SER A 93 2.93 -4.23 5.77
C SER A 93 1.55 -3.66 5.47
N LEU A 94 0.79 -4.30 4.57
CA LEU A 94 -0.62 -3.96 4.35
C LEU A 94 -1.42 -4.12 5.64
N GLU A 95 -1.25 -5.23 6.34
CA GLU A 95 -1.96 -5.53 7.58
C GLU A 95 -1.72 -4.47 8.64
N PHE A 96 -0.46 -4.09 8.85
CA PHE A 96 -0.09 -3.02 9.77
C PHE A 96 -0.79 -1.70 9.41
N LEU A 97 -0.76 -1.30 8.14
CA LEU A 97 -1.38 -0.04 7.69
C LEU A 97 -2.90 -0.05 7.89
N VAL A 98 -3.57 -1.19 7.66
CA VAL A 98 -5.01 -1.32 7.90
C VAL A 98 -5.31 -1.23 9.39
N ARG A 99 -4.62 -2.00 10.25
CA ARG A 99 -4.83 -1.94 11.71
C ARG A 99 -4.63 -0.51 12.24
N GLN A 100 -3.53 0.14 11.83
CA GLN A 100 -3.25 1.53 12.19
C GLN A 100 -4.35 2.51 11.73
N HIS A 101 -4.96 2.31 10.56
CA HIS A 101 -6.07 3.14 10.10
C HIS A 101 -7.29 3.03 11.01
N PHE A 102 -7.63 1.80 11.45
CA PHE A 102 -8.76 1.56 12.34
C PHE A 102 -8.49 2.03 13.77
N GLU A 103 -7.27 1.90 14.28
CA GLU A 103 -6.87 2.44 15.59
C GLU A 103 -6.96 3.97 15.65
N ARG A 104 -6.62 4.65 14.54
CA ARG A 104 -6.71 6.12 14.42
C ARG A 104 -8.11 6.61 14.10
N ARG A 105 -9.03 5.73 13.70
CA ARG A 105 -10.42 6.10 13.45
C ARG A 105 -11.09 6.30 14.81
N PRO A 106 -11.66 7.48 15.11
CA PRO A 106 -12.48 7.62 16.31
C PRO A 106 -13.61 6.57 16.24
N PRO A 107 -14.01 5.96 17.38
CA PRO A 107 -15.10 5.00 17.39
C PRO A 107 -16.28 5.65 16.69
N SER A 108 -16.77 5.03 15.61
CA SER A 108 -17.92 5.53 14.88
C SER A 108 -19.07 5.55 15.88
N ALA A 109 -19.46 6.74 16.35
CA ALA A 109 -20.68 6.92 17.10
C ALA A 109 -21.79 6.37 16.21
N ARG A 110 -22.34 5.22 16.60
CA ARG A 110 -23.56 4.69 16.00
C ARG A 110 -24.65 5.72 16.27
N VAL A 111 -25.13 6.39 15.21
CA VAL A 111 -26.40 7.10 15.22
C VAL A 111 -27.50 6.07 15.09
#